data_AF-A0A1X1NJ54-F1
#
_entry.id   AF-A0A1X1NJ54-F1
#
_cell.length_a   1.000
_cell.length_b   1.000
_cell.length_c   1.000
_cell.angle_alpha   90.00
_cell.angle_beta   90.00
_cell.angle_gamma   90.00
#
_symmetry.space_group_name_H-M   'P 1'
#
loop_
_entity.id
_entity.type
_entity.pdbx_description
1 polymer ?
#
loop_
_entity_poly.entity_id
_entity_poly.type
_entity_poly.pdbx_seq_one_letter_code
_entity_poly.pdbx_strand_id
1 'polypeptide(L)'
;MSLSAPGKAEHPASRLAPAKAEQPAPPSAPVKPHQPTPWTASAEPDRPTPWTAPAEPHRPAPPSAPANPGQPAVQLVLVALAPVVVFAVSRQSQVLVERFLAAPLPAGAISHLNYAQKVAQLPMVLSLMLCTVSFPVVARALAAGDTAAARRRAERDLLLAGVIVLVGAATVVAAAPQIVQVLFQRGAFDGADTAATAAVMRVYALGLLGQTLVGALVRCYFSASRPLWYPAAAMLGGIAVTAAAGRAWAGPWGTPGIAAANALGITLTAALLLLGVRRQSVPLDARRLALGLARLTAAAAVATAAGWWCAAGPPPLAVALALVTVTATFTATACALRAPVVPSLIRSAVLRRPTHEPAENPPLGGDVPLDRRHHGR
;
A
#
# COMPACT_ATOMS: atom_id res chain seq x y z
N MET A 1 -30.92 12.61 64.92
CA MET A 1 -32.38 12.57 64.72
C MET A 1 -32.66 11.89 63.39
N SER A 2 -32.72 10.55 63.44
CA SER A 2 -33.89 9.71 63.13
C SER A 2 -34.03 9.47 61.62
N LEU A 3 -33.43 8.38 61.08
CA LEU A 3 -34.01 7.03 61.01
C LEU A 3 -35.33 7.00 60.22
N SER A 4 -35.35 6.38 59.03
CA SER A 4 -35.78 4.98 58.87
C SER A 4 -35.95 4.59 57.39
N ALA A 5 -35.24 3.54 56.95
CA ALA A 5 -35.70 2.57 55.94
C ALA A 5 -36.68 1.58 56.64
N PRO A 6 -37.08 0.37 56.15
CA PRO A 6 -36.87 -0.35 54.87
C PRO A 6 -38.13 -1.20 54.42
N GLY A 7 -37.95 -2.16 53.49
CA GLY A 7 -38.83 -3.34 53.26
C GLY A 7 -39.48 -3.35 51.88
N LYS A 8 -39.19 -4.22 50.89
CA LYS A 8 -39.06 -5.70 50.82
C LYS A 8 -40.24 -6.47 51.43
N ALA A 9 -41.08 -7.02 50.55
CA ALA A 9 -41.89 -8.26 50.63
C ALA A 9 -43.12 -8.08 49.72
N GLU A 10 -43.75 -9.03 49.06
CA GLU A 10 -43.57 -10.46 48.80
C GLU A 10 -44.63 -10.80 47.73
N HIS A 11 -44.36 -11.81 46.90
CA HIS A 11 -45.36 -12.56 46.14
C HIS A 11 -46.28 -13.31 47.13
N PRO A 12 -47.56 -13.61 46.83
CA PRO A 12 -47.79 -14.90 46.15
C PRO A 12 -49.08 -15.06 45.30
N ALA A 13 -49.00 -16.11 44.48
CA ALA A 13 -50.04 -17.10 44.17
C ALA A 13 -51.25 -16.76 43.27
N SER A 14 -51.18 -17.39 42.08
CA SER A 14 -52.18 -18.31 41.53
C SER A 14 -53.42 -17.72 40.85
N ARG A 15 -53.49 -17.94 39.53
CA ARG A 15 -54.69 -18.48 38.84
C ARG A 15 -54.33 -18.92 37.42
N LEU A 16 -54.29 -20.25 37.27
CA LEU A 16 -54.73 -21.08 36.15
C LEU A 16 -54.27 -20.80 34.71
N ALA A 17 -53.57 -21.81 34.17
CA ALA A 17 -53.39 -22.12 32.76
C ALA A 17 -54.73 -22.25 32.00
N PRO A 18 -54.67 -22.22 30.65
CA PRO A 18 -54.92 -23.49 29.97
C PRO A 18 -53.98 -23.80 28.79
N ALA A 19 -53.68 -25.10 28.70
CA ALA A 19 -53.62 -25.95 27.52
C ALA A 19 -52.96 -25.44 26.23
N LYS A 20 -51.74 -25.96 26.05
CA LYS A 20 -51.05 -26.34 24.81
C LYS A 20 -52.03 -26.80 23.70
N ALA A 21 -52.13 -26.03 22.63
CA ALA A 21 -52.81 -26.45 21.39
C ALA A 21 -51.76 -27.07 20.45
N GLU A 22 -51.82 -28.40 20.37
CA GLU A 22 -51.06 -29.25 19.47
C GLU A 22 -51.50 -28.98 18.02
N GLN A 23 -50.57 -28.58 17.14
CA GLN A 23 -50.81 -28.48 15.70
C GLN A 23 -50.73 -29.88 15.07
N PRO A 24 -51.78 -30.36 14.36
CA PRO A 24 -51.75 -31.66 13.71
C PRO A 24 -50.95 -31.62 12.40
N ALA A 25 -50.13 -32.65 12.21
CA ALA A 25 -49.37 -32.91 11.00
C ALA A 25 -50.30 -33.19 9.79
N PRO A 26 -49.90 -32.81 8.56
CA PRO A 26 -50.70 -33.08 7.37
C PRO A 26 -50.69 -34.58 6.99
N PRO A 27 -51.81 -35.11 6.48
CA PRO A 27 -51.98 -36.53 6.19
C PRO A 27 -51.13 -37.01 5.00
N SER A 28 -50.63 -38.24 5.15
CA SER A 28 -49.91 -39.04 4.18
C SER A 28 -50.72 -39.26 2.89
N ALA A 29 -50.08 -38.96 1.76
CA ALA A 29 -50.60 -39.22 0.42
C ALA A 29 -50.64 -40.74 0.11
N PRO A 30 -51.60 -41.20 -0.71
CA PRO A 30 -51.98 -42.61 -0.81
C PRO A 30 -50.98 -43.49 -1.57
N VAL A 31 -50.89 -44.73 -1.09
CA VAL A 31 -50.21 -45.89 -1.68
C VAL A 31 -50.66 -46.12 -3.12
N LYS A 32 -49.71 -46.15 -4.07
CA LYS A 32 -49.98 -46.59 -5.45
C LYS A 32 -50.14 -48.12 -5.50
N PRO A 33 -51.14 -48.67 -6.20
CA PRO A 33 -51.37 -50.11 -6.27
C PRO A 33 -50.30 -50.85 -7.07
N HIS A 34 -50.00 -52.06 -6.60
CA HIS A 34 -49.14 -53.06 -7.24
C HIS A 34 -49.47 -53.26 -8.73
N GLN A 35 -48.46 -53.14 -9.59
CA GLN A 35 -48.53 -53.71 -10.93
C GLN A 35 -48.03 -55.16 -10.89
N PRO A 36 -48.75 -56.12 -11.52
CA PRO A 36 -48.40 -57.52 -11.52
C PRO A 36 -47.21 -57.80 -12.44
N THR A 37 -46.32 -58.68 -11.98
CA THR A 37 -45.30 -59.33 -12.81
C THR A 37 -45.95 -60.30 -13.80
N PRO A 38 -45.55 -60.30 -15.08
CA PRO A 38 -45.74 -61.47 -15.93
C PRO A 38 -44.38 -62.15 -16.11
N TRP A 39 -44.13 -63.17 -15.29
CA TRP A 39 -43.32 -64.30 -15.73
C TRP A 39 -44.17 -65.12 -16.72
N THR A 40 -43.50 -65.67 -17.73
CA THR A 40 -43.94 -66.70 -18.69
C THR A 40 -44.31 -66.21 -20.11
N ALA A 41 -43.27 -66.08 -20.93
CA ALA A 41 -43.34 -66.40 -22.35
C ALA A 41 -42.08 -67.22 -22.69
N SER A 42 -42.28 -68.54 -22.68
CA SER A 42 -41.77 -69.52 -23.64
C SER A 42 -40.34 -69.37 -24.16
N ALA A 43 -39.52 -70.35 -23.78
CA ALA A 43 -38.29 -70.70 -24.48
C ALA A 43 -38.57 -71.00 -25.96
N GLU A 44 -37.91 -70.26 -26.85
CA GLU A 44 -37.81 -70.58 -28.27
C GLU A 44 -36.32 -70.50 -28.65
N PRO A 45 -35.66 -71.64 -28.94
CA PRO A 45 -34.27 -71.66 -29.34
C PRO A 45 -34.12 -71.33 -30.83
N ASP A 46 -32.98 -70.74 -31.19
CA ASP A 46 -32.54 -70.40 -32.55
C ASP A 46 -33.23 -69.21 -33.26
N ARG A 47 -32.76 -68.01 -32.92
CA ARG A 47 -32.45 -67.00 -33.95
C ARG A 47 -31.05 -66.43 -33.73
N PRO A 48 -30.16 -66.41 -34.74
CA PRO A 48 -28.89 -65.70 -34.62
C PRO A 48 -29.16 -64.20 -34.49
N THR A 49 -28.72 -63.61 -33.38
CA THR A 49 -28.75 -62.16 -33.16
C THR A 49 -27.90 -61.45 -34.23
N PRO A 50 -28.40 -60.41 -34.90
CA PRO A 50 -27.53 -59.57 -35.71
C PRO A 50 -26.55 -58.86 -34.79
N TRP A 51 -25.28 -58.81 -35.19
CA TRP A 51 -24.17 -58.18 -34.46
C TRP A 51 -24.59 -56.82 -33.88
N THR A 52 -24.75 -56.74 -32.56
CA THR A 52 -24.83 -55.47 -31.85
C THR A 52 -23.43 -54.87 -31.83
N ALA A 53 -23.24 -53.79 -32.60
CA ALA A 53 -22.03 -52.97 -32.49
C ALA A 53 -21.85 -52.55 -31.02
N PRO A 54 -20.62 -52.54 -30.48
CA PRO A 54 -20.38 -52.09 -29.11
C PRO A 54 -20.91 -50.66 -28.95
N ALA A 55 -21.69 -50.42 -27.89
CA ALA A 55 -22.24 -49.11 -27.57
C ALA A 55 -21.15 -48.03 -27.62
N GLU A 56 -21.34 -47.01 -28.45
CA GLU A 56 -20.45 -45.86 -28.45
C GLU A 56 -20.41 -45.26 -27.04
N PRO A 57 -19.22 -44.99 -26.47
CA PRO A 57 -19.13 -44.31 -25.19
C PRO A 57 -19.82 -42.95 -25.30
N HIS A 58 -20.74 -42.66 -24.38
CA HIS A 58 -21.45 -41.38 -24.29
C HIS A 58 -20.48 -40.21 -24.47
N ARG A 59 -20.53 -39.55 -25.64
CA ARG A 59 -19.83 -38.28 -25.82
C ARG A 59 -20.49 -37.27 -24.89
N PRO A 60 -19.75 -36.65 -23.95
CA PRO A 60 -20.31 -35.56 -23.16
C PRO A 60 -20.81 -34.48 -24.12
N ALA A 61 -22.02 -33.97 -23.87
CA ALA A 61 -22.60 -32.88 -24.65
C ALA A 61 -21.57 -31.73 -24.77
N PRO A 62 -21.44 -31.08 -25.93
CA PRO A 62 -20.54 -29.95 -26.07
C PRO A 62 -20.88 -28.91 -24.99
N PRO A 63 -19.88 -28.35 -24.29
CA PRO A 63 -20.14 -27.34 -23.27
C PRO A 63 -20.96 -26.22 -23.91
N SER A 64 -22.11 -25.91 -23.30
CA SER A 64 -22.94 -24.78 -23.68
C SER A 64 -22.06 -23.56 -23.86
N ALA A 65 -22.12 -22.93 -25.04
CA ALA A 65 -21.37 -21.71 -25.35
C ALA A 65 -21.49 -20.72 -24.19
N PRO A 66 -20.40 -20.08 -23.74
CA PRO A 66 -20.46 -19.18 -22.60
C PRO A 66 -21.46 -18.06 -22.91
N ALA A 67 -22.46 -17.91 -22.04
CA ALA A 67 -23.37 -16.79 -22.06
C ALA A 67 -22.54 -15.50 -22.14
N ASN A 68 -22.83 -14.68 -23.16
CA ASN A 68 -22.12 -13.45 -23.52
C ASN A 68 -21.53 -12.68 -22.30
N PRO A 69 -20.19 -12.69 -22.09
CA PRO A 69 -19.58 -12.00 -20.94
C PRO A 69 -19.38 -10.48 -21.13
N GLY A 70 -19.87 -9.88 -22.22
CA GLY A 70 -19.28 -8.64 -22.74
C GLY A 70 -19.62 -7.30 -22.07
N GLN A 71 -20.69 -7.18 -21.28
CA GLN A 71 -21.18 -5.86 -20.82
C GLN A 71 -21.16 -5.62 -19.30
N PRO A 72 -21.55 -6.58 -18.42
CA PRO A 72 -21.53 -6.34 -16.97
C PRO A 72 -20.11 -6.38 -16.38
N ALA A 73 -19.20 -7.18 -16.97
CA ALA A 73 -17.81 -7.28 -16.50
C ALA A 73 -17.03 -5.98 -16.76
N VAL A 74 -17.19 -5.38 -17.94
CA VAL A 74 -16.50 -4.13 -18.30
C VAL A 74 -16.99 -2.96 -17.43
N GLN A 75 -18.30 -2.86 -17.19
CA GLN A 75 -18.85 -1.82 -16.30
C GLN A 75 -18.38 -1.98 -14.85
N LEU A 76 -18.31 -3.21 -14.31
CA LEU A 76 -17.78 -3.45 -12.97
C LEU A 76 -16.30 -3.05 -12.85
N VAL A 77 -15.49 -3.40 -13.86
CA VAL A 77 -14.07 -3.04 -13.91
C VAL A 77 -13.89 -1.52 -13.99
N LEU A 78 -14.66 -0.83 -14.84
CA LEU A 78 -14.62 0.63 -14.95
C LEU A 78 -14.99 1.32 -13.63
N VAL A 79 -16.03 0.86 -12.95
CA VAL A 79 -16.43 1.41 -11.64
C VAL A 79 -15.38 1.15 -10.55
N ALA A 80 -14.69 0.00 -10.60
CA ALA A 80 -13.60 -0.30 -9.67
C ALA A 80 -12.33 0.53 -9.96
N LEU A 81 -12.07 0.86 -11.23
CA LEU A 81 -10.92 1.67 -11.63
C LEU A 81 -11.12 3.18 -11.42
N ALA A 82 -12.37 3.67 -11.46
CA ALA A 82 -12.70 5.09 -11.27
C ALA A 82 -11.94 5.77 -10.11
N PRO A 83 -11.95 5.25 -8.87
CA PRO A 83 -11.20 5.86 -7.75
C PRO A 83 -9.68 5.85 -7.94
N VAL A 84 -9.12 4.84 -8.61
CA VAL A 84 -7.68 4.78 -8.93
C VAL A 84 -7.33 5.88 -9.93
N VAL A 85 -8.15 6.05 -10.97
CA VAL A 85 -8.00 7.09 -11.97
C VAL A 85 -8.14 8.47 -11.35
N VAL A 86 -9.17 8.70 -10.52
CA VAL A 86 -9.37 9.98 -9.82
C VAL A 86 -8.17 10.29 -8.93
N PHE A 87 -7.66 9.32 -8.17
CA PHE A 87 -6.45 9.52 -7.37
C PHE A 87 -5.23 9.88 -8.24
N ALA A 88 -5.00 9.15 -9.34
CA ALA A 88 -3.86 9.38 -10.22
C ALA A 88 -3.93 10.76 -10.90
N VAL A 89 -5.09 11.13 -11.43
CA VAL A 89 -5.34 12.45 -12.04
C VAL A 89 -5.18 13.56 -11.02
N SER A 90 -5.75 13.38 -9.82
CA SER A 90 -5.57 14.31 -8.71
C SER A 90 -4.09 14.51 -8.40
N ARG A 91 -3.34 13.42 -8.25
CA ARG A 91 -1.90 13.48 -7.98
C ARG A 91 -1.10 14.16 -9.10
N GLN A 92 -1.45 13.93 -10.36
CA GLN A 92 -0.80 14.59 -11.48
C GLN A 92 -1.16 16.09 -11.57
N SER A 93 -2.37 16.46 -11.15
CA SER A 93 -2.83 17.85 -11.15
C SER A 93 -2.07 18.75 -10.17
N GLN A 94 -1.42 18.18 -9.16
CA GLN A 94 -0.61 18.92 -8.19
C GLN A 94 0.46 19.80 -8.87
N VAL A 95 1.13 19.27 -9.90
CA VAL A 95 2.12 20.03 -10.69
C VAL A 95 1.45 21.16 -11.48
N LEU A 96 0.22 20.96 -11.95
CA LEU A 96 -0.54 22.01 -12.65
C LEU A 96 -0.94 23.13 -11.69
N VAL A 97 -1.38 22.79 -10.47
CA VAL A 97 -1.70 23.76 -9.41
C VAL A 97 -0.47 24.59 -9.09
N GLU A 98 0.69 23.97 -8.89
CA GLU A 98 1.94 24.70 -8.62
C GLU A 98 2.32 25.64 -9.76
N ARG A 99 2.20 25.19 -11.03
CA ARG A 99 2.47 26.03 -12.20
C ARG A 99 1.49 27.19 -12.34
N PHE A 100 0.21 26.96 -12.04
CA PHE A 100 -0.82 27.99 -12.06
C PHE A 100 -0.55 29.06 -10.99
N LEU A 101 -0.18 28.63 -9.77
CA LEU A 101 0.22 29.53 -8.69
C LEU A 101 1.52 30.27 -8.99
N ALA A 102 2.44 29.65 -9.74
CA ALA A 102 3.72 30.23 -10.13
C ALA A 102 3.63 31.18 -11.34
N ALA A 103 2.56 31.11 -12.14
CA ALA A 103 2.41 31.91 -13.35
C ALA A 103 2.48 33.43 -13.14
N PRO A 104 1.98 34.02 -12.04
CA PRO A 104 2.10 35.45 -11.76
C PRO A 104 3.47 35.89 -11.22
N LEU A 105 4.38 34.95 -10.90
CA LEU A 105 5.70 35.27 -10.36
C LEU A 105 6.69 35.68 -11.47
N PRO A 106 7.83 36.30 -11.10
CA PRO A 106 8.87 36.65 -12.05
C PRO A 106 9.33 35.47 -12.91
N ALA A 107 9.84 35.79 -14.10
CA ALA A 107 10.41 34.80 -15.01
C ALA A 107 11.48 33.95 -14.29
N GLY A 108 11.49 32.64 -14.57
CA GLY A 108 12.37 31.67 -13.91
C GLY A 108 11.73 30.92 -12.74
N ALA A 109 10.66 31.43 -12.12
CA ALA A 109 10.00 30.81 -10.97
C ALA A 109 9.56 29.35 -11.23
N ILE A 110 8.93 29.09 -12.38
CA ILE A 110 8.49 27.74 -12.78
C ILE A 110 9.70 26.81 -12.98
N SER A 111 10.81 27.34 -13.52
CA SER A 111 12.04 26.57 -13.73
C SER A 111 12.69 26.19 -12.40
N HIS A 112 12.80 27.13 -11.46
CA HIS A 112 13.33 26.86 -10.11
C HIS A 112 12.51 25.79 -9.39
N LEU A 113 11.17 25.87 -9.43
CA LEU A 113 10.29 24.83 -8.89
C LEU A 113 10.57 23.45 -9.52
N ASN A 114 10.62 23.41 -10.85
CA ASN A 114 10.80 22.16 -11.59
C ASN A 114 12.18 21.53 -11.33
N TYR A 115 13.26 22.32 -11.30
CA TYR A 115 14.61 21.82 -11.01
C TYR A 115 14.71 21.34 -9.55
N ALA A 116 14.24 22.15 -8.60
CA ALA A 116 14.23 21.79 -7.19
C ALA A 116 13.46 20.50 -6.93
N GLN A 117 12.26 20.38 -7.49
CA GLN A 117 11.39 19.22 -7.28
C GLN A 117 12.02 17.92 -7.82
N LYS A 118 12.59 17.94 -9.03
CA LYS A 118 13.20 16.75 -9.63
C LYS A 118 14.35 16.22 -8.79
N VAL A 119 15.22 17.10 -8.30
CA VAL A 119 16.35 16.71 -7.45
C VAL A 119 15.90 16.26 -6.07
N ALA A 120 14.97 17.00 -5.45
CA ALA A 120 14.44 16.65 -4.13
C ALA A 120 13.72 15.28 -4.13
N GLN A 121 13.15 14.83 -5.24
CA GLN A 121 12.43 13.56 -5.32
C GLN A 121 13.33 12.32 -5.32
N LEU A 122 14.64 12.44 -5.54
CA LEU A 122 15.54 11.28 -5.65
C LEU A 122 15.50 10.35 -4.42
N PRO A 123 15.60 10.84 -3.17
CA PRO A 123 15.48 10.00 -1.98
C PRO A 123 14.12 9.29 -1.86
N MET A 124 13.05 9.98 -2.25
CA MET A 124 11.69 9.43 -2.20
C MET A 124 11.54 8.27 -3.20
N VAL A 125 12.08 8.39 -4.41
CA VAL A 125 12.04 7.31 -5.40
C VAL A 125 12.77 6.07 -4.89
N LEU A 126 13.98 6.22 -4.35
CA LEU A 126 14.75 5.12 -3.74
C LEU A 126 13.99 4.46 -2.60
N SER A 127 13.38 5.27 -1.72
CA SER A 127 12.53 4.79 -0.64
C SER A 127 11.33 3.99 -1.15
N LEU A 128 10.70 4.41 -2.24
CA LEU A 128 9.53 3.76 -2.79
C LEU A 128 9.88 2.47 -3.55
N MET A 129 11.09 2.36 -4.09
CA MET A 129 11.59 1.10 -4.65
C MET A 129 11.61 0.00 -3.60
N LEU A 130 12.05 0.29 -2.37
CA LEU A 130 11.99 -0.67 -1.26
C LEU A 130 10.56 -1.16 -1.00
N CYS A 131 9.59 -0.23 -0.90
CA CYS A 131 8.19 -0.60 -0.73
C CYS A 131 7.67 -1.46 -1.89
N THR A 132 8.08 -1.14 -3.12
CA THR A 132 7.67 -1.88 -4.33
C THR A 132 8.18 -3.31 -4.33
N VAL A 133 9.46 -3.50 -4.00
CA VAL A 133 10.10 -4.83 -3.97
C VAL A 133 9.56 -5.68 -2.81
N SER A 134 9.18 -5.04 -1.70
CA SER A 134 8.64 -5.75 -0.53
C SER A 134 7.14 -6.08 -0.64
N PHE A 135 6.40 -5.37 -1.50
CA PHE A 135 4.95 -5.50 -1.61
C PHE A 135 4.46 -6.92 -1.96
N PRO A 136 5.07 -7.67 -2.91
CA PRO A 136 4.64 -9.04 -3.21
C PRO A 136 4.72 -9.97 -1.99
N VAL A 137 5.69 -9.76 -1.09
CA VAL A 137 5.84 -10.57 0.13
C VAL A 137 4.71 -10.29 1.11
N VAL A 138 4.31 -9.01 1.26
CA VAL A 138 3.16 -8.63 2.08
C VAL A 138 1.86 -9.20 1.50
N ALA A 139 1.67 -9.13 0.18
CA ALA A 139 0.50 -9.68 -0.49
C ALA A 139 0.39 -11.20 -0.33
N ARG A 140 1.49 -11.95 -0.41
CA ARG A 140 1.52 -13.40 -0.16
C ARG A 140 1.13 -13.74 1.28
N ALA A 141 1.64 -13.00 2.26
CA ALA A 141 1.28 -13.22 3.67
C ALA A 141 -0.22 -12.94 3.94
N LEU A 142 -0.79 -11.94 3.28
CA LEU A 142 -2.24 -11.68 3.33
C LEU A 142 -3.06 -12.80 2.68
N ALA A 143 -2.62 -13.27 1.51
CA ALA A 143 -3.28 -14.39 0.81
C ALA A 143 -3.23 -15.70 1.62
N ALA A 144 -2.16 -15.90 2.42
CA ALA A 144 -2.02 -17.02 3.34
C ALA A 144 -2.84 -16.87 4.64
N GLY A 145 -3.57 -15.76 4.82
CA GLY A 145 -4.36 -15.48 6.03
C GLY A 145 -3.53 -15.01 7.24
N ASP A 146 -2.20 -14.93 7.14
CA ASP A 146 -1.33 -14.43 8.22
C ASP A 146 -1.27 -12.89 8.22
N THR A 147 -2.40 -12.30 8.64
CA THR A 147 -2.56 -10.84 8.76
C THR A 147 -1.57 -10.22 9.75
N ALA A 148 -1.14 -10.96 10.77
CA ALA A 148 -0.20 -10.49 11.77
C ALA A 148 1.23 -10.36 11.20
N ALA A 149 1.69 -11.35 10.42
CA ALA A 149 2.96 -11.26 9.72
C ALA A 149 2.94 -10.19 8.63
N ALA A 150 1.85 -10.11 7.85
CA ALA A 150 1.67 -9.07 6.84
C ALA A 150 1.76 -7.65 7.44
N ARG A 151 1.07 -7.42 8.58
CA ARG A 151 1.14 -6.16 9.34
C ARG A 151 2.57 -5.84 9.77
N ARG A 152 3.24 -6.78 10.48
CA ARG A 152 4.60 -6.56 10.98
C ARG A 152 5.56 -6.25 9.84
N ARG A 153 5.41 -6.93 8.70
CA ARG A 153 6.22 -6.71 7.51
C ARG A 153 5.97 -5.33 6.92
N ALA A 154 4.70 -4.94 6.70
CA ALA A 154 4.34 -3.65 6.14
C ALA A 154 4.77 -2.48 7.05
N GLU A 155 4.61 -2.58 8.36
CA GLU A 155 5.08 -1.57 9.32
C GLU A 155 6.60 -1.41 9.25
N ARG A 156 7.36 -2.52 9.19
CA ARG A 156 8.81 -2.49 9.01
C ARG A 156 9.19 -1.89 7.65
N ASP A 157 8.48 -2.31 6.61
CA ASP A 157 8.42 -1.77 5.26
C ASP A 157 8.53 -0.24 5.22
N LEU A 158 7.52 0.35 5.86
CA LEU A 158 7.24 1.76 5.85
C LEU A 158 8.21 2.55 6.73
N LEU A 159 8.68 1.97 7.83
CA LEU A 159 9.72 2.56 8.67
C LEU A 159 11.09 2.54 7.99
N LEU A 160 11.43 1.47 7.27
CA LEU A 160 12.66 1.41 6.47
C LEU A 160 12.64 2.43 5.33
N ALA A 161 11.51 2.54 4.64
CA ALA A 161 11.27 3.59 3.66
C ALA A 161 11.43 4.98 4.30
N GLY A 162 10.83 5.19 5.49
CA GLY A 162 11.00 6.39 6.31
C GLY A 162 12.47 6.73 6.58
N VAL A 163 13.30 5.75 6.94
CA VAL A 163 14.75 5.95 7.14
C VAL A 163 15.43 6.44 5.86
N ILE A 164 15.20 5.76 4.73
CA ILE A 164 15.84 6.10 3.44
C ILE A 164 15.47 7.52 3.02
N VAL A 165 14.17 7.84 3.03
CA VAL A 165 13.71 9.17 2.60
C VAL A 165 14.18 10.27 3.55
N LEU A 166 14.21 10.03 4.86
CA LEU A 166 14.60 11.06 5.84
C LEU A 166 16.10 11.32 5.85
N VAL A 167 16.95 10.29 5.68
CA VAL A 167 18.39 10.49 5.52
C VAL A 167 18.65 11.32 4.26
N GLY A 168 18.06 10.94 3.13
CA GLY A 168 18.25 11.69 1.89
C GLY A 168 17.65 13.11 1.96
N ALA A 169 16.49 13.29 2.59
CA ALA A 169 15.90 14.61 2.80
C ALA A 169 16.80 15.50 3.67
N ALA A 170 17.35 14.97 4.76
CA ALA A 170 18.28 15.69 5.62
C ALA A 170 19.57 16.10 4.86
N THR A 171 20.12 15.20 4.03
CA THR A 171 21.26 15.53 3.16
C THR A 171 20.90 16.61 2.14
N VAL A 172 19.74 16.50 1.49
CA VAL A 172 19.25 17.51 0.54
C VAL A 172 19.09 18.87 1.22
N VAL A 173 18.55 18.93 2.43
CA VAL A 173 18.38 20.19 3.16
C VAL A 173 19.74 20.79 3.54
N ALA A 174 20.64 19.97 4.09
CA ALA A 174 21.96 20.41 4.54
C ALA A 174 22.82 20.96 3.38
N ALA A 175 22.90 20.23 2.26
CA ALA A 175 23.78 20.54 1.14
C ALA A 175 23.05 21.12 -0.09
N ALA A 176 21.86 21.72 0.11
CA ALA A 176 21.02 22.15 -1.00
C ALA A 176 21.73 23.07 -2.02
N PRO A 177 22.44 24.14 -1.58
CA PRO A 177 23.17 25.03 -2.49
C PRO A 177 24.24 24.30 -3.29
N GLN A 178 25.01 23.41 -2.64
CA GLN A 178 26.12 22.69 -3.22
C GLN A 178 25.63 21.65 -4.25
N ILE A 179 24.52 20.97 -3.96
CA ILE A 179 23.87 20.05 -4.90
C ILE A 179 23.43 20.82 -6.16
N VAL A 180 22.73 21.94 -6.00
CA VAL A 180 22.26 22.74 -7.15
C VAL A 180 23.44 23.32 -7.94
N GLN A 181 24.48 23.78 -7.25
CA GLN A 181 25.69 24.30 -7.89
C GLN A 181 26.38 23.25 -8.76
N VAL A 182 26.59 22.04 -8.25
CA VAL A 182 27.21 20.94 -9.01
C VAL A 182 26.34 20.53 -10.20
N LEU A 183 25.02 20.48 -10.00
CA LEU A 183 24.10 19.97 -11.01
C LEU A 183 23.77 20.99 -12.10
N PHE A 184 23.66 22.28 -11.78
CA PHE A 184 23.04 23.26 -12.68
C PHE A 184 23.85 24.53 -12.91
N GLN A 185 24.72 24.96 -12.00
CA GLN A 185 25.38 26.27 -12.08
C GLN A 185 26.49 26.29 -13.15
N ARG A 186 26.09 26.49 -14.41
CA ARG A 186 26.94 26.61 -15.59
C ARG A 186 26.28 27.53 -16.61
N GLY A 187 27.08 28.36 -17.28
CA GLY A 187 26.60 29.23 -18.35
C GLY A 187 25.57 30.26 -17.86
N ALA A 188 24.34 30.16 -18.38
CA ALA A 188 23.25 31.11 -18.08
C ALA A 188 22.60 30.91 -16.70
N PHE A 189 22.91 29.81 -15.99
CA PHE A 189 22.38 29.56 -14.64
C PHE A 189 23.37 30.10 -13.61
N ASP A 190 23.02 31.22 -12.98
CA ASP A 190 23.94 31.98 -12.12
C ASP A 190 23.84 31.59 -10.64
N GLY A 191 24.55 32.33 -9.77
CA GLY A 191 24.51 32.10 -8.33
C GLY A 191 23.17 32.45 -7.68
N ALA A 192 22.41 33.40 -8.24
CA ALA A 192 21.10 33.79 -7.74
C ALA A 192 20.07 32.69 -8.04
N ASP A 193 20.13 32.09 -9.23
CA ASP A 193 19.33 30.92 -9.61
C ASP A 193 19.64 29.71 -8.72
N THR A 194 20.91 29.51 -8.37
CA THR A 194 21.33 28.47 -7.43
C THR A 194 20.71 28.68 -6.06
N ALA A 195 20.80 29.90 -5.52
CA ALA A 195 20.24 30.23 -4.20
C ALA A 195 18.71 30.07 -4.18
N ALA A 196 18.02 30.56 -5.21
CA ALA A 196 16.56 30.46 -5.34
C ALA A 196 16.10 28.99 -5.43
N THR A 197 16.73 28.20 -6.30
CA THR A 197 16.42 26.78 -6.48
C THR A 197 16.74 25.98 -5.21
N ALA A 198 17.85 26.27 -4.53
CA ALA A 198 18.21 25.61 -3.27
C ALA A 198 17.22 25.90 -2.14
N ALA A 199 16.71 27.13 -2.04
CA ALA A 199 15.69 27.48 -1.06
C ALA A 199 14.39 26.68 -1.29
N VAL A 200 13.93 26.61 -2.55
CA VAL A 200 12.75 25.82 -2.92
C VAL A 200 12.98 24.32 -2.66
N MET A 201 14.18 23.82 -2.97
CA MET A 201 14.54 22.42 -2.77
C MET A 201 14.50 22.00 -1.29
N ARG A 202 14.98 22.87 -0.39
CA ARG A 202 14.89 22.66 1.06
C ARG A 202 13.45 22.53 1.53
N VAL A 203 12.55 23.35 1.00
CA VAL A 203 11.13 23.31 1.37
C VAL A 203 10.44 22.05 0.84
N TYR A 204 10.69 21.65 -0.42
CA TYR A 204 10.17 20.39 -0.94
C TYR A 204 10.64 19.17 -0.15
N ALA A 205 11.87 19.20 0.37
CA ALA A 205 12.42 18.11 1.18
C ALA A 205 11.57 17.81 2.43
N LEU A 206 10.92 18.82 3.02
CA LEU A 206 10.01 18.67 4.16
C LEU A 206 8.78 17.83 3.83
N GLY A 207 8.32 17.87 2.57
CA GLY A 207 7.17 17.10 2.09
C GLY A 207 7.50 15.67 1.63
N LEU A 208 8.79 15.29 1.55
CA LEU A 208 9.19 13.99 0.98
C LEU A 208 8.69 12.81 1.80
N LEU A 209 8.69 12.91 3.12
CA LEU A 209 8.14 11.85 3.97
C LEU A 209 6.65 11.65 3.66
N GLY A 210 5.89 12.74 3.54
CA GLY A 210 4.47 12.71 3.16
C GLY A 210 4.28 12.03 1.80
N GLN A 211 5.07 12.40 0.79
CA GLN A 211 4.99 11.78 -0.52
C GLN A 211 5.31 10.28 -0.49
N THR A 212 6.33 9.86 0.25
CA THR A 212 6.67 8.44 0.44
C THR A 212 5.51 7.68 1.10
N LEU A 213 4.92 8.24 2.16
CA LEU A 213 3.79 7.62 2.85
C LEU A 213 2.57 7.50 1.94
N VAL A 214 2.21 8.55 1.19
CA VAL A 214 1.12 8.49 0.21
C VAL A 214 1.37 7.41 -0.82
N GLY A 215 2.57 7.37 -1.43
CA GLY A 215 2.93 6.39 -2.45
C GLY A 215 2.98 4.94 -1.95
N ALA A 216 3.32 4.72 -0.68
CA ALA A 216 3.34 3.41 -0.07
C ALA A 216 1.94 2.97 0.40
N LEU A 217 1.23 3.83 1.14
CA LEU A 217 -0.09 3.52 1.71
C LEU A 217 -1.13 3.29 0.62
N VAL A 218 -1.10 4.06 -0.47
CA VAL A 218 -2.11 3.91 -1.55
C VAL A 218 -2.15 2.50 -2.14
N ARG A 219 -1.02 1.79 -2.15
CA ARG A 219 -0.94 0.39 -2.61
C ARG A 219 -1.69 -0.56 -1.70
N CYS A 220 -1.66 -0.32 -0.39
CA CYS A 220 -2.45 -1.08 0.57
C CYS A 220 -3.95 -0.83 0.37
N TYR A 221 -4.35 0.41 0.11
CA TYR A 221 -5.75 0.77 -0.15
C TYR A 221 -6.28 0.16 -1.45
N PHE A 222 -5.52 0.21 -2.54
CA PHE A 222 -5.96 -0.35 -3.82
C PHE A 222 -5.83 -1.88 -3.93
N SER A 223 -5.06 -2.50 -3.04
CA SER A 223 -5.02 -3.96 -2.91
C SER A 223 -6.16 -4.52 -2.06
N ALA A 224 -6.85 -3.69 -1.26
CA ALA A 224 -7.92 -4.11 -0.38
C ALA A 224 -9.27 -4.10 -1.12
N SER A 225 -10.11 -5.10 -0.86
CA SER A 225 -11.30 -5.37 -1.67
C SER A 225 -12.33 -4.23 -1.67
N ARG A 226 -12.48 -3.43 -0.60
CA ARG A 226 -13.29 -2.17 -0.48
C ARG A 226 -12.90 -1.39 0.80
N PRO A 227 -13.06 -0.05 0.89
CA PRO A 227 -13.54 0.93 -0.10
C PRO A 227 -12.42 1.73 -0.79
N LEU A 228 -12.52 1.88 -2.11
CA LEU A 228 -11.49 2.47 -2.99
C LEU A 228 -11.51 4.02 -3.04
N TRP A 229 -12.57 4.68 -2.59
CA TRP A 229 -12.73 6.14 -2.73
C TRP A 229 -11.97 6.98 -1.70
N TYR A 230 -11.58 6.38 -0.57
CA TYR A 230 -10.92 7.12 0.50
C TYR A 230 -9.59 7.75 0.08
N PRO A 231 -8.67 7.05 -0.62
CA PRO A 231 -7.44 7.68 -1.10
C PRO A 231 -7.68 8.83 -2.07
N ALA A 232 -8.66 8.70 -2.96
CA ALA A 232 -9.04 9.74 -3.90
C ALA A 232 -9.54 10.99 -3.14
N ALA A 233 -10.44 10.82 -2.17
CA ALA A 233 -10.94 11.91 -1.33
C ALA A 233 -9.82 12.58 -0.51
N ALA A 234 -8.91 11.78 0.07
CA ALA A 234 -7.77 12.29 0.81
C ALA A 234 -6.84 13.14 -0.08
N MET A 235 -6.57 12.69 -1.31
CA MET A 235 -5.73 13.42 -2.27
C MET A 235 -6.39 14.72 -2.73
N LEU A 236 -7.70 14.71 -3.00
CA LEU A 236 -8.46 15.91 -3.32
C LEU A 236 -8.44 16.93 -2.17
N GLY A 237 -8.61 16.47 -0.93
CA GLY A 237 -8.47 17.32 0.26
C GLY A 237 -7.06 17.91 0.38
N GLY A 238 -6.02 17.13 0.11
CA GLY A 238 -4.64 17.60 0.04
C GLY A 238 -4.43 18.69 -1.01
N ILE A 239 -4.95 18.49 -2.22
CA ILE A 239 -4.86 19.48 -3.31
C ILE A 239 -5.61 20.76 -2.98
N ALA A 240 -6.79 20.66 -2.36
CA ALA A 240 -7.54 21.82 -1.91
C ALA A 240 -6.74 22.66 -0.89
N VAL A 241 -6.07 21.98 0.04
CA VAL A 241 -5.17 22.65 1.00
C VAL A 241 -3.93 23.23 0.31
N THR A 242 -3.31 22.52 -0.64
CA THR A 242 -2.21 23.05 -1.45
C THR A 242 -2.63 24.31 -2.20
N ALA A 243 -3.81 24.32 -2.83
CA ALA A 243 -4.31 25.47 -3.58
C ALA A 243 -4.62 26.66 -2.66
N ALA A 244 -5.28 26.43 -1.51
CA ALA A 244 -5.61 27.46 -0.55
C ALA A 244 -4.36 28.06 0.12
N ALA A 245 -3.47 27.23 0.64
CA ALA A 245 -2.21 27.67 1.24
C ALA A 245 -1.30 28.31 0.19
N GLY A 246 -1.24 27.75 -1.02
CA GLY A 246 -0.47 28.28 -2.12
C GLY A 246 -0.93 29.67 -2.52
N ARG A 247 -2.25 29.91 -2.59
CA ARG A 247 -2.81 31.25 -2.86
C ARG A 247 -2.45 32.27 -1.79
N ALA A 248 -2.35 31.85 -0.53
CA ALA A 248 -2.00 32.70 0.60
C ALA A 248 -0.47 32.95 0.70
N TRP A 249 0.36 31.95 0.41
CA TRP A 249 1.81 31.99 0.64
C TRP A 249 2.62 32.37 -0.60
N ALA A 250 2.10 32.19 -1.82
CA ALA A 250 2.81 32.53 -3.05
C ALA A 250 3.14 34.02 -3.17
N GLY A 251 2.27 34.90 -2.63
CA GLY A 251 2.51 36.35 -2.59
C GLY A 251 3.69 36.72 -1.70
N PRO A 252 3.64 36.48 -0.37
CA PRO A 252 4.68 36.91 0.55
C PRO A 252 5.98 36.10 0.45
N TRP A 253 5.93 34.81 0.12
CA TRP A 253 7.09 33.91 0.17
C TRP A 253 7.55 33.42 -1.21
N GLY A 254 6.90 33.86 -2.29
CA GLY A 254 7.28 33.51 -3.64
C GLY A 254 7.24 32.00 -3.92
N THR A 255 8.26 31.51 -4.64
CA THR A 255 8.41 30.08 -5.01
C THR A 255 8.54 29.13 -3.81
N PRO A 256 9.32 29.43 -2.73
CA PRO A 256 9.28 28.64 -1.50
C PRO A 256 7.88 28.51 -0.89
N GLY A 257 7.05 29.55 -0.97
CA GLY A 257 5.67 29.52 -0.46
C GLY A 257 4.80 28.48 -1.16
N ILE A 258 4.94 28.35 -2.48
CA ILE A 258 4.24 27.33 -3.28
C ILE A 258 4.72 25.93 -2.89
N ALA A 259 6.04 25.73 -2.75
CA ALA A 259 6.60 24.45 -2.31
C ALA A 259 6.14 24.08 -0.88
N ALA A 260 6.02 25.06 0.01
CA ALA A 260 5.51 24.85 1.37
C ALA A 260 4.04 24.42 1.36
N ALA A 261 3.22 25.06 0.52
CA ALA A 261 1.82 24.69 0.35
C ALA A 261 1.67 23.25 -0.14
N ASN A 262 2.52 22.84 -1.09
CA ASN A 262 2.56 21.48 -1.57
C ASN A 262 2.97 20.48 -0.46
N ALA A 263 4.04 20.80 0.28
CA ALA A 263 4.48 19.99 1.41
C ALA A 263 3.38 19.83 2.47
N LEU A 264 2.60 20.89 2.74
CA LEU A 264 1.46 20.84 3.65
C LEU A 264 0.36 19.92 3.13
N GLY A 265 -0.08 20.10 1.88
CA GLY A 265 -1.17 19.32 1.30
C GLY A 265 -0.86 17.84 1.16
N ILE A 266 0.37 17.47 0.78
CA ILE A 266 0.77 16.06 0.74
C ILE A 266 0.93 15.46 2.14
N THR A 267 1.41 16.24 3.11
CA THR A 267 1.51 15.79 4.51
C THR A 267 0.13 15.55 5.11
N LEU A 268 -0.84 16.41 4.81
CA LEU A 268 -2.24 16.20 5.16
C LEU A 268 -2.79 14.93 4.51
N THR A 269 -2.54 14.73 3.21
CA THR A 269 -2.95 13.51 2.51
C THR A 269 -2.37 12.27 3.18
N ALA A 270 -1.08 12.27 3.52
CA ALA A 270 -0.42 11.19 4.23
C ALA A 270 -1.06 10.93 5.60
N ALA A 271 -1.35 12.00 6.36
CA ALA A 271 -2.00 11.90 7.67
C ALA A 271 -3.41 11.30 7.57
N LEU A 272 -4.22 11.73 6.59
CA LEU A 272 -5.53 11.14 6.33
C LEU A 272 -5.39 9.66 5.98
N LEU A 273 -4.53 9.29 5.03
CA LEU A 273 -4.29 7.89 4.67
C LEU A 273 -3.83 7.03 5.87
N LEU A 274 -3.01 7.59 6.76
CA LEU A 274 -2.55 6.90 7.96
C LEU A 274 -3.67 6.72 9.00
N LEU A 275 -4.53 7.72 9.18
CA LEU A 275 -5.69 7.66 10.08
C LEU A 275 -6.77 6.70 9.56
N GLY A 276 -7.02 6.70 8.24
CA GLY A 276 -7.99 5.82 7.58
C GLY A 276 -7.57 4.34 7.54
N VAL A 277 -6.28 4.06 7.80
CA VAL A 277 -5.72 2.70 7.73
C VAL A 277 -6.35 1.74 8.77
N ARG A 278 -6.89 2.29 9.87
CA ARG A 278 -7.52 1.50 10.94
C ARG A 278 -8.84 0.83 10.50
N ARG A 279 -9.41 1.24 9.36
CA ARG A 279 -10.68 0.72 8.83
C ARG A 279 -10.49 -0.34 7.72
N GLN A 280 -9.29 -0.90 7.56
CA GLN A 280 -8.92 -1.78 6.44
C GLN A 280 -8.54 -3.21 6.84
N SER A 281 -8.46 -4.05 5.81
CA SER A 281 -8.05 -5.47 5.85
C SER A 281 -6.62 -5.72 6.31
N VAL A 282 -5.73 -4.71 6.23
CA VAL A 282 -4.38 -4.77 6.83
C VAL A 282 -4.40 -3.90 8.09
N PRO A 283 -4.55 -4.48 9.30
CA PRO A 283 -4.67 -3.71 10.53
C PRO A 283 -3.30 -3.17 10.95
N LEU A 284 -2.78 -2.16 10.25
CA LEU A 284 -1.56 -1.45 10.65
C LEU A 284 -1.83 -0.69 11.94
N ASP A 285 -0.84 -0.67 12.82
CA ASP A 285 -0.87 0.17 14.01
C ASP A 285 -0.52 1.62 13.67
N ALA A 286 -1.54 2.40 13.30
CA ALA A 286 -1.34 3.81 12.97
C ALA A 286 -0.59 4.57 14.07
N ARG A 287 -0.84 4.27 15.35
CA ARG A 287 -0.18 4.94 16.49
C ARG A 287 1.28 4.54 16.60
N ARG A 288 1.59 3.25 16.54
CA ARG A 288 2.99 2.77 16.61
C ARG A 288 3.80 3.28 15.43
N LEU A 289 3.22 3.27 14.24
CA LEU A 289 3.84 3.76 13.02
C LEU A 289 4.08 5.28 13.09
N ALA A 290 3.07 6.06 13.49
CA ALA A 290 3.21 7.51 13.68
C ALA A 290 4.30 7.85 14.70
N LEU A 291 4.35 7.15 15.85
CA LEU A 291 5.39 7.33 16.86
C LEU A 291 6.78 6.92 16.34
N GLY A 292 6.86 5.87 15.51
CA GLY A 292 8.11 5.46 14.87
C GLY A 292 8.61 6.54 13.91
N LEU A 293 7.73 7.02 13.03
CA LEU A 293 8.04 8.08 12.07
C LEU A 293 8.41 9.40 12.77
N ALA A 294 7.71 9.77 13.85
CA ALA A 294 8.01 10.97 14.64
C ALA A 294 9.42 10.93 15.25
N ARG A 295 9.86 9.74 15.73
CA ARG A 295 11.24 9.55 16.21
C ARG A 295 12.25 9.66 15.08
N LEU A 296 11.94 9.11 13.91
CA LEU A 296 12.81 9.22 12.74
C LEU A 296 12.91 10.67 12.23
N THR A 297 11.81 11.43 12.25
CA THR A 297 11.84 12.86 11.87
C THR A 297 12.64 13.68 12.88
N ALA A 298 12.56 13.36 14.18
CA ALA A 298 13.40 14.00 15.19
C ALA A 298 14.89 13.70 14.96
N ALA A 299 15.23 12.43 14.68
CA ALA A 299 16.60 12.05 14.29
C ALA A 299 17.07 12.79 13.02
N ALA A 300 16.19 12.93 12.02
CA ALA A 300 16.47 13.68 10.79
C ALA A 300 16.73 15.16 11.05
N ALA A 301 15.98 15.79 11.96
CA ALA A 301 16.17 17.19 12.32
C ALA A 301 17.56 17.41 12.95
N VAL A 302 17.98 16.54 13.88
CA VAL A 302 19.31 16.60 14.49
C VAL A 302 20.41 16.33 13.46
N ALA A 303 20.22 15.33 12.60
CA ALA A 303 21.16 15.00 11.53
C ALA A 303 21.31 16.13 10.51
N THR A 304 20.22 16.86 10.21
CA THR A 304 20.24 18.02 9.32
C THR A 304 21.10 19.14 9.88
N ALA A 305 20.97 19.44 11.18
CA ALA A 305 21.80 20.46 11.83
C ALA A 305 23.30 20.08 11.78
N ALA A 306 23.62 18.81 12.08
CA ALA A 306 24.99 18.31 11.99
C ALA A 306 25.56 18.39 10.57
N GLY A 307 24.78 17.95 9.57
CA GLY A 307 25.17 18.03 8.17
C GLY A 307 25.38 19.45 7.69
N TRP A 308 24.57 20.41 8.18
CA TRP A 308 24.70 21.82 7.81
C TRP A 308 26.03 22.43 8.26
N TRP A 309 26.48 22.10 9.47
CA TRP A 309 27.78 22.57 9.97
C TRP A 309 28.96 21.97 9.20
N CYS A 310 28.82 20.74 8.69
CA CYS A 310 29.87 20.07 7.93
C CYS A 310 29.83 20.36 6.41
N ALA A 311 28.79 21.03 5.91
CA ALA A 311 28.63 21.36 4.49
C ALA A 311 29.49 22.56 4.02
N ALA A 312 30.54 22.93 4.76
CA ALA A 312 31.48 23.96 4.36
C ALA A 312 32.58 23.39 3.46
N GLY A 313 32.87 24.04 2.33
CA GLY A 313 33.96 23.64 1.44
C GLY A 313 33.55 23.54 -0.04
N PRO A 314 34.39 22.96 -0.90
CA PRO A 314 34.11 22.86 -2.33
C PRO A 314 32.90 21.95 -2.57
N PRO A 315 32.06 22.25 -3.58
CA PRO A 315 30.72 21.67 -3.70
C PRO A 315 30.66 20.13 -3.67
N PRO A 316 31.48 19.37 -4.42
CA PRO A 316 31.38 17.91 -4.40
C PRO A 316 31.80 17.29 -3.05
N LEU A 317 32.82 17.85 -2.40
CA LEU A 317 33.26 17.37 -1.09
C LEU A 317 32.25 17.73 0.00
N ALA A 318 31.67 18.93 -0.05
CA ALA A 318 30.63 19.34 0.89
C ALA A 318 29.39 18.43 0.83
N VAL A 319 28.97 18.00 -0.36
CA VAL A 319 27.86 17.04 -0.52
C VAL A 319 28.23 15.67 0.05
N ALA A 320 29.43 15.17 -0.22
CA ALA A 320 29.89 13.89 0.32
C ALA A 320 29.99 13.90 1.86
N LEU A 321 30.57 14.97 2.42
CA LEU A 321 30.67 15.16 3.87
C LEU A 321 29.29 15.29 4.51
N ALA A 322 28.37 16.05 3.92
CA ALA A 322 27.00 16.14 4.39
C ALA A 322 26.31 14.78 4.39
N LEU A 323 26.47 13.97 3.34
CA LEU A 323 25.89 12.62 3.28
C LEU A 323 26.43 11.71 4.38
N VAL A 324 27.76 11.69 4.58
CA VAL A 324 28.40 10.85 5.61
C VAL A 324 27.99 11.29 7.00
N THR A 325 28.07 12.59 7.30
CA THR A 325 27.72 13.14 8.62
C THR A 325 26.24 12.99 8.94
N VAL A 326 25.34 13.25 7.98
CA VAL A 326 23.90 13.01 8.15
C VAL A 326 23.63 11.53 8.40
N THR A 327 24.24 10.62 7.64
CA THR A 327 24.02 9.17 7.84
C THR A 327 24.53 8.70 9.21
N ALA A 328 25.71 9.14 9.62
CA ALA A 328 26.29 8.80 10.91
C ALA A 328 25.48 9.36 12.08
N THR A 329 25.09 10.63 12.03
CA THR A 329 24.32 11.28 13.10
C THR A 329 22.88 10.79 13.15
N PHE A 330 22.26 10.54 12.00
CA PHE A 330 20.92 9.94 11.92
C PHE A 330 20.91 8.53 12.52
N THR A 331 21.88 7.69 12.17
CA THR A 331 21.95 6.32 12.72
C THR A 331 22.20 6.35 14.24
N ALA A 332 23.12 7.19 14.72
CA ALA A 332 23.39 7.36 16.15
C ALA A 332 22.15 7.85 16.94
N THR A 333 21.49 8.91 16.46
CA THR A 333 20.30 9.47 17.12
C THR A 333 19.10 8.54 17.03
N ALA A 334 18.87 7.86 15.90
CA ALA A 334 17.80 6.89 15.77
C ALA A 334 18.01 5.65 16.66
N CYS A 335 19.27 5.24 16.88
CA CYS A 335 19.63 4.24 17.89
C CYS A 335 19.31 4.73 19.32
N ALA A 336 19.71 5.95 19.66
CA ALA A 336 19.45 6.54 20.97
C ALA A 336 17.94 6.67 21.26
N LEU A 337 17.15 7.05 20.24
CA LEU A 337 15.69 7.17 20.33
C LEU A 337 14.96 5.81 20.30
N ARG A 338 15.69 4.69 20.24
CA ARG A 338 15.14 3.33 20.13
C ARG A 338 14.12 3.20 18.99
N ALA A 339 14.42 3.80 17.84
CA ALA A 339 13.55 3.69 16.67
C ALA A 339 13.41 2.19 16.30
N PRO A 340 12.19 1.64 16.16
CA PRO A 340 11.94 0.19 16.17
C PRO A 340 12.66 -0.64 15.11
N VAL A 341 13.28 -0.01 14.11
CA VAL A 341 13.85 -0.65 12.93
C VAL A 341 15.38 -0.54 12.84
N VAL A 342 15.98 0.53 13.40
CA VAL A 342 17.43 0.79 13.26
C VAL A 342 18.31 -0.25 13.97
N PRO A 343 17.98 -0.74 15.19
CA PRO A 343 18.77 -1.80 15.84
C PRO A 343 18.78 -3.12 15.05
N SER A 344 17.69 -3.43 14.35
CA SER A 344 17.58 -4.64 13.53
C SER A 344 18.41 -4.54 12.23
N LEU A 345 18.46 -3.34 11.64
CA LEU A 345 19.30 -3.06 10.47
C LEU A 345 20.78 -3.18 10.80
N ILE A 346 21.24 -2.56 11.88
CA ILE A 346 22.64 -2.63 12.32
C ILE A 346 23.03 -4.08 12.59
N ARG A 347 22.18 -4.85 13.27
CA ARG A 347 22.44 -6.27 13.52
C ARG A 347 22.55 -7.06 12.21
N SER A 348 21.69 -6.80 11.22
CA SER A 348 21.75 -7.49 9.92
C SER A 348 22.92 -7.04 9.02
N ALA A 349 23.38 -5.80 9.15
CA ALA A 349 24.52 -5.28 8.41
C ALA A 349 25.85 -5.73 9.01
N VAL A 350 25.95 -5.74 10.35
CA VAL A 350 27.14 -6.16 11.11
C VAL A 350 27.30 -7.69 11.11
N LEU A 351 26.20 -8.46 11.11
CA LEU A 351 26.25 -9.93 11.12
C LEU A 351 26.19 -10.58 9.73
N ARG A 352 26.09 -9.80 8.64
CA ARG A 352 26.30 -10.36 7.30
C ARG A 352 27.79 -10.66 7.10
N ARG A 353 28.21 -11.83 7.59
CA ARG A 353 29.30 -12.56 6.91
C ARG A 353 28.79 -12.86 5.50
N PRO A 354 29.56 -12.55 4.44
CA PRO A 354 29.21 -12.98 3.09
C PRO A 354 29.37 -14.50 3.03
N THR A 355 28.34 -15.24 3.45
CA THR A 355 28.22 -16.65 3.11
C THR A 355 27.77 -16.71 1.66
N HIS A 356 28.76 -16.89 0.79
CA HIS A 356 28.57 -17.32 -0.59
C HIS A 356 27.97 -18.74 -0.52
N GLU A 357 26.63 -18.86 -0.45
CA GLU A 357 25.99 -20.13 -0.83
C GLU A 357 25.97 -20.15 -2.36
N PRO A 358 26.66 -21.11 -3.02
CA PRO A 358 26.47 -21.34 -4.44
C PRO A 358 24.99 -21.66 -4.67
N ALA A 359 24.37 -20.98 -5.63
CA ALA A 359 23.03 -21.30 -6.07
C ALA A 359 23.04 -22.72 -6.66
N GLU A 360 22.66 -23.71 -5.86
CA GLU A 360 22.31 -25.03 -6.37
C GLU A 360 20.97 -24.86 -7.11
N ASN A 361 21.06 -24.62 -8.42
CA ASN A 361 19.92 -24.72 -9.31
C ASN A 361 19.39 -26.16 -9.24
N PRO A 362 18.14 -26.41 -8.82
CA PRO A 362 17.54 -27.70 -9.06
C PRO A 362 17.47 -27.92 -10.58
N PRO A 363 17.90 -29.09 -11.11
CA PRO A 363 17.83 -29.35 -12.53
C PRO A 363 16.37 -29.28 -13.01
N LEU A 364 16.10 -28.31 -13.86
CA LEU A 364 14.93 -28.26 -14.74
C LEU A 364 15.05 -29.42 -15.73
N GLY A 365 14.45 -30.56 -15.41
CA GLY A 365 14.43 -31.72 -16.28
C GLY A 365 13.52 -32.79 -15.69
N GLY A 366 12.27 -32.80 -16.14
CA GLY A 366 11.33 -33.86 -15.80
C GLY A 366 11.73 -35.16 -16.47
N ASP A 367 12.22 -36.11 -15.68
CA ASP A 367 12.21 -37.51 -16.06
C ASP A 367 10.93 -38.14 -15.49
N VAL A 368 9.90 -38.15 -16.34
CA VAL A 368 8.73 -39.02 -16.19
C VAL A 368 9.23 -40.46 -16.25
N PRO A 369 9.02 -41.31 -15.22
CA PRO A 369 9.33 -42.73 -15.34
C PRO A 369 8.36 -43.32 -16.39
N LEU A 370 8.86 -43.62 -17.58
CA LEU A 370 8.15 -44.44 -18.55
C LEU A 370 8.14 -45.87 -18.02
N ASP A 371 7.00 -46.22 -17.40
CA ASP A 371 6.56 -47.58 -17.12
C ASP A 371 6.56 -48.39 -18.44
N ARG A 372 7.65 -49.13 -18.69
CA ARG A 372 7.70 -50.14 -19.74
C ARG A 372 6.91 -51.35 -19.26
N ARG A 373 5.65 -51.42 -19.69
CA ARG A 373 4.83 -52.61 -19.59
C ARG A 373 5.56 -53.83 -20.16
N HIS A 374 5.52 -54.89 -19.36
CA HIS A 374 5.49 -56.27 -19.80
C HIS A 374 4.44 -56.50 -20.89
N HIS A 375 4.90 -56.96 -22.05
CA HIS A 375 4.31 -57.93 -22.99
C HIS A 375 5.40 -58.12 -24.05
N GLY A 376 5.97 -59.29 -24.37
CA GLY A 376 5.67 -60.68 -24.11
C GLY A 376 6.23 -61.44 -25.31
N ARG A 377 7.16 -62.35 -25.08
CA ARG A 377 7.44 -63.56 -25.88
C ARG A 377 8.54 -64.37 -25.22
#